data_AF-W9VFU6-F1
#
_entry.id   AF-W9VFU6-F1
#
_cell.length_a   1.000
_cell.length_b   1.000
_cell.length_c   1.000
_cell.angle_alpha   90.00
_cell.angle_beta   90.00
_cell.angle_gamma   90.00
#
_symmetry.space_group_name_H-M   'P 1'
#
loop_
_entity.id
_entity.type
_entity.pdbx_description
1 polymer ?
#
loop_
_entity_poly.entity_id
_entity_poly.type
_entity_poly.pdbx_seq_one_letter_code
_entity_poly.pdbx_strand_id
1 'polypeptide(L)'
;MQPFTHLNDLGQARMVDISEKESSSRVAQAQAVIMMRPQTLSMILEKKHPKGDVLSAARIAGIMAAKKTSDIIPLCHPLLLNKVNIDLIPNFSLPGINIISKCKVEGKTGVEMEALTSVSVAALTIYDMCKSVDKLMEIKNISLQTKVGGKSGNWDRNNQIFKQIENLKKDIPTNLLRIVFFADIKEKLKTESLDLNPSDLTGKTIDDIISHLSEKGDIWKTTLNEKNILCAVNKQLVKRNHVINPSDEIAFFPPVTGG
;
A
#
# COMPACT_ATOMS: atom_id res chain seq x y z
N MET A 1 -0.52 14.62 15.87
CA MET A 1 -0.36 13.22 16.29
C MET A 1 -1.60 12.81 17.07
N GLN A 2 -2.25 11.69 16.72
CA GLN A 2 -3.26 11.13 17.63
C GLN A 2 -2.54 10.47 18.82
N PRO A 3 -3.04 10.63 20.05
CA PRO A 3 -2.41 10.04 21.24
C PRO A 3 -2.37 8.51 21.13
N PHE A 4 -1.23 7.90 21.49
CA PHE A 4 -1.12 6.45 21.58
C PHE A 4 -2.07 5.94 22.66
N THR A 5 -3.12 5.21 22.24
CA THR A 5 -4.20 4.81 23.15
C THR A 5 -3.72 3.85 24.25
N HIS A 6 -2.61 3.13 24.04
CA HIS A 6 -2.07 2.15 24.99
C HIS A 6 -1.08 2.73 26.00
N LEU A 7 -0.84 4.04 26.01
CA LEU A 7 -0.02 4.70 27.01
C LEU A 7 -0.90 5.63 27.88
N ASN A 8 -0.59 5.71 29.17
CA ASN A 8 -1.14 6.73 30.05
C ASN A 8 -0.34 8.04 29.91
N ASP A 9 -0.75 9.08 30.63
CA ASP A 9 -0.13 10.41 30.57
C ASP A 9 1.33 10.42 31.08
N LEU A 10 1.74 9.34 31.77
CA LEU A 10 3.11 9.10 32.25
C LEU A 10 3.93 8.20 31.29
N GLY A 11 3.38 7.83 30.13
CA GLY A 11 4.04 6.94 29.16
C GLY A 11 4.07 5.46 29.57
N GLN A 12 3.27 5.05 30.55
CA GLN A 12 3.19 3.66 31.00
C GLN A 12 2.10 2.89 30.24
N ALA A 13 2.31 1.59 30.04
CA ALA A 13 1.36 0.71 29.38
C ALA A 13 0.01 0.69 30.12
N ARG A 14 -1.08 0.91 29.39
CA ARG A 14 -2.46 0.74 29.88
C ARG A 14 -3.32 0.02 28.86
N MET A 15 -4.24 -0.80 29.36
CA MET A 15 -5.34 -1.31 28.55
C MET A 15 -6.36 -0.19 28.34
N VAL A 16 -6.80 0.01 27.10
CA VAL A 16 -7.77 1.05 26.76
C VAL A 16 -9.13 0.71 27.36
N ASP A 17 -9.77 1.63 28.07
CA ASP A 17 -11.16 1.41 28.47
C ASP A 17 -12.08 1.42 27.24
N ILE A 18 -12.92 0.40 27.14
CA ILE A 18 -13.89 0.21 26.07
C ILE A 18 -15.32 0.16 26.61
N SER A 19 -15.54 0.43 27.90
CA SER A 19 -16.83 0.38 28.59
C SER A 19 -17.94 1.17 27.86
N GLU A 20 -17.65 2.38 27.41
CA GLU A 20 -18.59 3.27 26.72
C GLU A 20 -18.77 2.99 25.23
N LYS A 21 -17.99 2.07 24.65
CA LYS A 21 -18.11 1.73 23.23
C LYS A 21 -19.30 0.80 23.01
N GLU A 22 -20.01 1.00 21.90
CA GLU A 22 -21.09 0.10 21.49
C GLU A 22 -20.54 -1.23 20.94
N SER A 23 -21.28 -2.30 21.22
CA SER A 23 -21.01 -3.62 20.65
C SER A 23 -21.42 -3.64 19.18
N SER A 24 -20.60 -4.28 18.35
CA SER A 24 -20.89 -4.50 16.93
C SER A 24 -20.22 -5.76 16.42
N SER A 25 -20.77 -6.33 15.33
CA SER A 25 -20.15 -7.43 14.60
C SER A 25 -18.83 -6.97 13.98
N ARG A 26 -17.75 -7.64 14.38
CA ARG A 26 -16.38 -7.34 13.94
C ARG A 26 -15.74 -8.58 13.38
N VAL A 27 -15.04 -8.41 12.27
CA VAL A 27 -14.37 -9.50 11.57
C VAL A 27 -12.96 -9.05 11.21
N ALA A 28 -11.99 -9.92 11.41
CA ALA A 28 -10.63 -9.71 10.93
C ALA A 28 -10.14 -10.95 10.20
N GLN A 29 -9.39 -10.73 9.12
CA GLN A 29 -8.69 -11.77 8.40
C GLN A 29 -7.20 -11.45 8.37
N ALA A 30 -6.37 -12.42 8.72
CA ALA A 30 -4.92 -12.34 8.64
C ALA A 30 -4.37 -13.48 7.80
N GLN A 31 -3.14 -13.33 7.32
CA GLN A 31 -2.41 -14.38 6.63
C GLN A 31 -1.01 -14.57 7.20
N ALA A 32 -0.44 -15.74 6.96
CA ALA A 32 0.98 -16.05 7.06
C ALA A 32 1.38 -17.02 5.94
N VAL A 33 2.67 -17.14 5.67
CA VAL A 33 3.23 -18.15 4.76
C VAL A 33 4.32 -18.89 5.49
N ILE A 34 4.31 -20.22 5.45
CA ILE A 34 5.47 -21.02 5.84
C ILE A 34 6.07 -21.66 4.59
N MET A 35 7.26 -21.23 4.23
CA MET A 35 8.05 -21.76 3.13
C MET A 35 8.89 -22.94 3.61
N MET A 36 9.07 -23.94 2.75
CA MET A 36 9.80 -25.17 3.03
C MET A 36 10.34 -25.76 1.72
N ARG A 37 11.12 -26.84 1.79
CA ARG A 37 11.51 -27.55 0.56
C ARG A 37 10.32 -28.26 -0.09
N PRO A 38 10.31 -28.43 -1.43
CA PRO A 38 9.26 -29.19 -2.12
C PRO A 38 9.02 -30.58 -1.53
N GLN A 39 10.09 -31.29 -1.14
CA GLN A 39 9.99 -32.62 -0.55
C GLN A 39 9.27 -32.60 0.81
N THR A 40 9.49 -31.55 1.61
CA THR A 40 8.80 -31.34 2.89
C THR A 40 7.31 -31.13 2.64
N LEU A 41 6.96 -30.29 1.66
CA LEU A 41 5.57 -30.05 1.28
C LEU A 41 4.89 -31.35 0.78
N SER A 42 5.52 -32.09 -0.13
CA SER A 42 4.99 -33.37 -0.63
C SER A 42 4.74 -34.36 0.51
N MET A 43 5.68 -34.51 1.45
CA MET A 43 5.51 -35.39 2.60
C MET A 43 4.33 -34.98 3.49
N ILE A 44 4.08 -33.68 3.68
CA ILE A 44 2.91 -33.15 4.41
C ILE A 44 1.62 -33.55 3.69
N LEU A 45 1.53 -33.31 2.37
CA LEU A 45 0.33 -33.56 1.58
C LEU A 45 0.01 -35.06 1.46
N GLU A 46 1.03 -35.89 1.36
CA GLU A 46 0.92 -37.35 1.32
C GLU A 46 0.64 -37.96 2.70
N LYS A 47 0.56 -37.14 3.78
CA LYS A 47 0.36 -37.57 5.16
C LYS A 47 1.39 -38.61 5.64
N LYS A 48 2.62 -38.53 5.12
CA LYS A 48 3.72 -39.45 5.46
C LYS A 48 4.60 -38.97 6.61
N HIS A 49 4.24 -37.86 7.25
CA HIS A 49 5.02 -37.32 8.34
C HIS A 49 4.95 -38.24 9.58
N PRO A 50 6.08 -38.64 10.20
CA PRO A 50 6.09 -39.61 11.30
C PRO A 50 5.37 -39.13 12.57
N LYS A 51 5.22 -37.80 12.74
CA LYS A 51 4.45 -37.18 13.83
C LYS A 51 2.93 -37.09 13.59
N GLY A 52 2.43 -37.59 12.45
CA GLY A 52 1.00 -37.56 12.11
C GLY A 52 0.59 -36.38 11.21
N ASP A 53 -0.70 -36.04 11.22
CA ASP A 53 -1.31 -35.05 10.31
C ASP A 53 -0.95 -33.61 10.70
N VAL A 54 0.06 -33.07 10.01
CA VAL A 54 0.64 -31.73 10.22
C VAL A 54 -0.40 -30.62 10.05
N LEU A 55 -1.26 -30.71 9.02
CA LEU A 55 -2.24 -29.67 8.71
C LEU A 55 -3.37 -29.66 9.74
N SER A 56 -3.82 -30.83 10.16
CA SER A 56 -4.84 -30.96 11.21
C SER A 56 -4.34 -30.42 12.55
N ALA A 57 -3.10 -30.76 12.94
CA ALA A 57 -2.48 -30.22 14.15
C ALA A 57 -2.37 -28.68 14.11
N ALA A 58 -1.87 -28.14 12.99
CA ALA A 58 -1.72 -26.69 12.80
C ALA A 58 -3.05 -25.93 12.86
N ARG A 59 -4.12 -26.52 12.29
CA ARG A 59 -5.47 -25.96 12.33
C ARG A 59 -6.01 -25.87 13.76
N ILE A 60 -5.86 -26.94 14.54
CA ILE A 60 -6.31 -26.96 15.94
C ILE A 60 -5.50 -25.94 16.75
N ALA A 61 -4.18 -25.93 16.57
CA ALA A 61 -3.28 -25.01 17.28
C ALA A 61 -3.62 -23.54 17.01
N GLY A 62 -3.87 -23.16 15.75
CA GLY A 62 -4.29 -21.80 15.43
C GLY A 62 -5.66 -21.42 16.04
N ILE A 63 -6.64 -22.35 16.04
CA ILE A 63 -7.95 -22.11 16.66
C ILE A 63 -7.81 -21.90 18.18
N MET A 64 -6.96 -22.71 18.82
CA MET A 64 -6.63 -22.55 20.24
C MET A 64 -5.93 -21.21 20.50
N ALA A 65 -4.97 -20.85 19.66
CA ALA A 65 -4.21 -19.61 19.78
C ALA A 65 -5.11 -18.37 19.66
N ALA A 66 -6.06 -18.36 18.71
CA ALA A 66 -7.03 -17.27 18.60
C ALA A 66 -7.77 -17.03 19.93
N LYS A 67 -8.25 -18.11 20.58
CA LYS A 67 -8.95 -18.03 21.88
C LYS A 67 -8.04 -17.64 23.04
N LYS A 68 -6.72 -17.74 22.87
CA LYS A 68 -5.70 -17.48 23.89
C LYS A 68 -4.94 -16.18 23.65
N THR A 69 -5.41 -15.35 22.71
CA THR A 69 -4.73 -14.10 22.32
C THR A 69 -4.53 -13.15 23.49
N SER A 70 -5.53 -12.94 24.34
CA SER A 70 -5.44 -12.06 25.51
C SER A 70 -4.48 -12.57 26.59
N ASP A 71 -4.20 -13.88 26.62
CA ASP A 71 -3.23 -14.47 27.55
C ASP A 71 -1.78 -14.22 27.09
N ILE A 72 -1.59 -13.95 25.79
CA ILE A 72 -0.27 -13.79 25.14
C ILE A 72 0.06 -12.32 24.87
N ILE A 73 -0.93 -11.52 24.44
CA ILE A 73 -0.75 -10.11 24.07
C ILE A 73 -1.18 -9.23 25.26
N PRO A 74 -0.23 -8.57 25.98
CA PRO A 74 -0.48 -8.05 27.33
C PRO A 74 -1.63 -7.05 27.49
N LEU A 75 -1.96 -6.29 26.45
CA LEU A 75 -2.97 -5.22 26.50
C LEU A 75 -4.21 -5.53 25.65
N CYS A 76 -4.36 -6.77 25.17
CA CYS A 76 -5.57 -7.23 24.51
C CYS A 76 -6.68 -7.47 25.52
N HIS A 77 -7.89 -7.02 25.19
CA HIS A 77 -9.08 -7.38 25.96
C HIS A 77 -9.40 -8.87 25.77
N PRO A 78 -9.89 -9.56 26.80
CA PRO A 78 -10.46 -10.89 26.63
C PRO A 78 -11.75 -10.80 25.79
N LEU A 79 -11.85 -11.62 24.74
CA LEU A 79 -12.98 -11.63 23.81
C LEU A 79 -13.61 -13.02 23.67
N LEU A 80 -14.94 -13.07 23.72
CA LEU A 80 -15.71 -14.28 23.46
C LEU A 80 -15.93 -14.45 21.94
N LEU A 81 -14.97 -15.06 21.27
CA LEU A 81 -15.01 -15.26 19.81
C LEU A 81 -16.23 -16.10 19.39
N ASN A 82 -16.98 -15.59 18.40
CA ASN A 82 -18.13 -16.31 17.83
C ASN A 82 -17.70 -17.28 16.73
N LYS A 83 -16.62 -16.99 16.00
CA LYS A 83 -16.10 -17.87 14.95
C LYS A 83 -14.60 -17.68 14.78
N VAL A 84 -13.90 -18.81 14.60
CA VAL A 84 -12.52 -18.86 14.13
C VAL A 84 -12.47 -19.88 12.99
N ASN A 85 -12.03 -19.45 11.81
CA ASN A 85 -11.73 -20.34 10.70
C ASN A 85 -10.26 -20.21 10.31
N ILE A 86 -9.64 -21.31 9.89
CA ILE A 86 -8.26 -21.34 9.40
C ILE A 86 -8.23 -22.14 8.12
N ASP A 87 -7.70 -21.56 7.05
CA ASP A 87 -7.47 -22.25 5.79
C ASP A 87 -5.97 -22.46 5.60
N LEU A 88 -5.60 -23.69 5.26
CA LEU A 88 -4.21 -24.11 5.02
C LEU A 88 -4.11 -24.54 3.57
N ILE A 89 -3.53 -23.69 2.74
CA ILE A 89 -3.56 -23.81 1.28
C ILE A 89 -2.13 -24.09 0.80
N PRO A 90 -1.85 -25.27 0.23
CA PRO A 90 -0.54 -25.59 -0.34
C PRO A 90 -0.19 -24.65 -1.50
N ASN A 91 1.06 -24.22 -1.57
CA ASN A 91 1.60 -23.41 -2.67
C ASN A 91 2.83 -24.11 -3.23
N PHE A 92 2.78 -24.55 -4.49
CA PHE A 92 3.90 -25.23 -5.15
C PHE A 92 4.89 -24.28 -5.83
N SER A 93 4.43 -23.09 -6.25
CA SER A 93 5.28 -22.07 -6.88
C SER A 93 6.22 -21.40 -5.88
N LEU A 94 5.78 -21.29 -4.63
CA LEU A 94 6.59 -20.96 -3.46
C LEU A 94 6.41 -22.11 -2.46
N PRO A 95 7.14 -23.23 -2.60
CA PRO A 95 6.90 -24.47 -1.88
C PRO A 95 6.66 -24.21 -0.39
N GLY A 96 5.42 -24.43 0.05
CA GLY A 96 4.97 -24.01 1.36
C GLY A 96 3.48 -24.07 1.55
N ILE A 97 3.02 -23.48 2.64
CA ILE A 97 1.60 -23.41 3.01
C ILE A 97 1.25 -21.95 3.27
N ASN A 98 0.26 -21.46 2.54
CA ASN A 98 -0.43 -20.21 2.84
C ASN A 98 -1.45 -20.49 3.94
N ILE A 99 -1.39 -19.71 5.02
CA ILE A 99 -2.23 -19.84 6.20
C ILE A 99 -3.11 -18.61 6.26
N ILE A 100 -4.43 -18.78 6.26
CA ILE A 100 -5.38 -17.69 6.36
C ILE A 100 -6.25 -17.93 7.59
N SER A 101 -6.34 -16.97 8.50
CA SER A 101 -7.25 -17.05 9.64
C SER A 101 -8.29 -15.95 9.57
N LYS A 102 -9.55 -16.30 9.81
CA LYS A 102 -10.67 -15.37 9.92
C LYS A 102 -11.36 -15.51 11.27
N CYS A 103 -11.33 -14.44 12.05
CA CYS A 103 -11.93 -14.36 13.37
C CYS A 103 -13.14 -13.42 13.34
N LYS A 104 -14.19 -13.77 14.09
CA LYS A 104 -15.40 -12.95 14.26
C LYS A 104 -15.78 -12.85 15.74
N VAL A 105 -16.18 -11.65 16.14
CA VAL A 105 -16.78 -11.36 17.45
C VAL A 105 -17.95 -10.39 17.30
N GLU A 106 -18.89 -10.45 18.23
CA GLU A 106 -19.82 -9.37 18.56
C GLU A 106 -19.26 -8.65 19.80
N GLY A 107 -18.67 -7.47 19.62
CA GLY A 107 -17.95 -6.83 20.74
C GLY A 107 -17.58 -5.37 20.55
N LYS A 108 -16.95 -4.81 21.59
CA LYS A 108 -16.60 -3.38 21.71
C LYS A 108 -15.22 -3.02 21.12
N THR A 109 -14.39 -4.03 20.85
CA THR A 109 -13.07 -3.90 20.22
C THR A 109 -12.90 -4.94 19.10
N GLY A 110 -11.96 -4.70 18.21
CA GLY A 110 -11.69 -5.55 17.05
C GLY A 110 -11.01 -6.88 17.39
N VAL A 111 -10.88 -7.74 16.38
CA VAL A 111 -10.29 -9.09 16.49
C VAL A 111 -9.05 -9.30 15.60
N GLU A 112 -8.35 -8.20 15.29
CA GLU A 112 -7.14 -8.23 14.47
C GLU A 112 -6.06 -9.11 15.10
N MET A 113 -5.88 -9.00 16.41
CA MET A 113 -4.86 -9.73 17.14
C MET A 113 -5.16 -11.21 17.21
N GLU A 114 -6.43 -11.61 17.30
CA GLU A 114 -6.84 -13.01 17.29
C GLU A 114 -6.58 -13.65 15.94
N ALA A 115 -6.83 -12.93 14.84
CA ALA A 115 -6.51 -13.42 13.50
C ALA A 115 -4.98 -13.54 13.29
N LEU A 116 -4.21 -12.55 13.73
CA LEU A 116 -2.74 -12.54 13.61
C LEU A 116 -2.08 -13.63 14.48
N THR A 117 -2.54 -13.80 15.71
CA THR A 117 -2.03 -14.81 16.64
C THR A 117 -2.33 -16.22 16.12
N SER A 118 -3.54 -16.44 15.60
CA SER A 118 -3.96 -17.70 14.97
C SER A 118 -3.02 -18.14 13.84
N VAL A 119 -2.77 -17.28 12.85
CA VAL A 119 -1.88 -17.64 11.73
C VAL A 119 -0.43 -17.83 12.17
N SER A 120 0.02 -17.09 13.18
CA SER A 120 1.38 -17.18 13.72
C SER A 120 1.61 -18.54 14.38
N VAL A 121 0.69 -18.96 15.25
CA VAL A 121 0.82 -20.24 15.96
C VAL A 121 0.57 -21.43 15.04
N ALA A 122 -0.34 -21.32 14.06
CA ALA A 122 -0.47 -22.34 13.02
C ALA A 122 0.84 -22.53 12.25
N ALA A 123 1.52 -21.45 11.87
CA ALA A 123 2.82 -21.51 11.21
C ALA A 123 3.90 -22.15 12.10
N LEU A 124 3.99 -21.72 13.37
CA LEU A 124 4.90 -22.31 14.35
C LEU A 124 4.65 -23.80 14.59
N THR A 125 3.39 -24.23 14.53
CA THR A 125 3.02 -25.64 14.68
C THR A 125 3.49 -26.47 13.48
N ILE A 126 3.33 -25.96 12.25
CA ILE A 126 3.87 -26.61 11.06
C ILE A 126 5.40 -26.71 11.17
N TYR A 127 6.05 -25.62 11.59
CA TYR A 127 7.49 -25.60 11.83
C TYR A 127 7.89 -26.68 12.86
N ASP A 128 7.24 -26.72 14.03
CA ASP A 128 7.55 -27.67 15.10
C ASP A 128 7.43 -29.13 14.65
N MET A 129 6.37 -29.42 13.88
CA MET A 129 6.12 -30.73 13.33
C MET A 129 7.24 -31.13 12.37
N CYS A 130 7.63 -30.24 11.45
CA CYS A 130 8.54 -30.57 10.36
C CYS A 130 10.03 -30.22 10.59
N LYS A 131 10.41 -29.55 11.68
CA LYS A 131 11.80 -29.10 11.92
C LYS A 131 12.84 -30.22 11.94
N SER A 132 12.43 -31.47 12.18
CA SER A 132 13.34 -32.62 12.14
C SER A 132 13.71 -33.01 10.70
N VAL A 133 12.82 -32.77 9.74
CA VAL A 133 13.08 -33.05 8.32
C VAL A 133 13.67 -31.83 7.62
N ASP A 134 13.23 -30.62 7.98
CA ASP A 134 13.54 -29.38 7.30
C ASP A 134 13.73 -28.23 8.31
N LYS A 135 14.98 -27.86 8.57
CA LYS A 135 15.32 -26.79 9.53
C LYS A 135 15.33 -25.40 8.89
N LEU A 136 15.35 -25.32 7.56
CA LEU A 136 15.45 -24.07 6.80
C LEU A 136 14.08 -23.51 6.44
N MET A 137 13.00 -24.04 7.02
CA MET A 137 11.68 -23.47 6.84
C MET A 137 11.64 -22.01 7.32
N GLU A 138 10.89 -21.17 6.60
CA GLU A 138 10.80 -19.74 6.91
C GLU A 138 9.33 -19.33 7.05
N ILE A 139 9.01 -18.70 8.17
CA ILE A 139 7.69 -18.08 8.39
C ILE A 139 7.77 -16.62 7.93
N LYS A 140 6.93 -16.25 6.98
CA LYS A 140 6.90 -14.93 6.34
C LYS A 140 5.49 -14.35 6.31
N ASN A 141 5.43 -13.05 6.04
CA ASN A 141 4.23 -12.33 5.65
C ASN A 141 3.06 -12.46 6.65
N ILE A 142 3.35 -12.62 7.95
CA ILE A 142 2.35 -12.56 9.04
C ILE A 142 1.77 -11.17 9.09
N SER A 143 0.51 -11.04 8.71
CA SER A 143 0.03 -9.72 8.34
C SER A 143 -1.50 -9.68 8.17
N LEU A 144 -2.16 -8.59 8.61
CA LEU A 144 -3.61 -8.38 8.52
C LEU A 144 -4.08 -8.07 7.08
N GLN A 145 -5.03 -8.83 6.54
CA GLN A 145 -5.57 -8.63 5.18
C GLN A 145 -6.78 -7.73 5.16
N THR A 146 -7.76 -8.00 6.02
CA THR A 146 -8.99 -7.20 6.11
C THR A 146 -9.46 -7.09 7.55
N LYS A 147 -10.18 -6.00 7.83
CA LYS A 147 -10.92 -5.78 9.06
C LYS A 147 -12.25 -5.13 8.70
N VAL A 148 -13.33 -5.57 9.34
CA VAL A 148 -14.69 -5.04 9.17
C VAL A 148 -15.26 -4.70 10.54
N GLY A 149 -15.94 -3.55 10.61
CA GLY A 149 -16.65 -3.10 11.81
C GLY A 149 -15.83 -2.23 12.77
N GLY A 150 -16.55 -1.58 13.69
CA GLY A 150 -16.00 -0.61 14.64
C GLY A 150 -15.87 0.81 14.08
N LYS A 151 -15.53 1.76 14.97
CA LYS A 151 -15.44 3.20 14.66
C LYS A 151 -14.46 3.54 13.52
N SER A 152 -13.40 2.76 13.34
CA SER A 152 -12.42 2.95 12.26
C SER A 152 -12.93 2.55 10.87
N GLY A 153 -14.13 1.96 10.79
CA GLY A 153 -14.69 1.43 9.55
C GLY A 153 -13.95 0.21 9.03
N ASN A 154 -14.24 -0.11 7.77
CA ASN A 154 -13.64 -1.24 7.07
C ASN A 154 -12.24 -0.91 6.58
N TRP A 155 -11.35 -1.86 6.72
CA TRP A 155 -9.96 -1.76 6.30
C TRP A 155 -9.63 -2.95 5.41
N ASP A 156 -8.98 -2.67 4.29
CA ASP A 156 -8.47 -3.66 3.35
C ASP A 156 -7.04 -3.27 2.98
N ARG A 157 -6.13 -4.24 3.04
CA ARG A 157 -4.71 -4.01 2.80
C ARG A 157 -4.44 -3.44 1.41
N ASN A 158 -5.00 -4.06 0.37
CA ASN A 158 -4.68 -3.69 -1.01
C ASN A 158 -5.10 -2.24 -1.25
N ASN A 159 -6.29 -1.86 -0.75
CA ASN A 159 -6.76 -0.48 -0.79
C ASN A 159 -5.81 0.49 -0.07
N GLN A 160 -5.21 0.10 1.08
CA GLN A 160 -4.22 0.95 1.73
C GLN A 160 -2.90 1.05 0.97
N ILE A 161 -2.42 -0.04 0.39
CA ILE A 161 -1.21 -0.03 -0.43
C ILE A 161 -1.42 0.87 -1.65
N PHE A 162 -2.57 0.77 -2.34
CA PHE A 162 -2.90 1.66 -3.44
C PHE A 162 -2.92 3.13 -3.01
N LYS A 163 -3.57 3.45 -1.88
CA LYS A 163 -3.56 4.82 -1.33
C LYS A 163 -2.15 5.31 -0.98
N GLN A 164 -1.31 4.45 -0.41
CA GLN A 164 0.09 4.80 -0.12
C GLN A 164 0.87 5.08 -1.41
N ILE A 165 0.72 4.24 -2.44
CA ILE A 165 1.36 4.45 -3.74
C ILE A 165 0.86 5.76 -4.37
N GLU A 166 -0.44 6.06 -4.30
CA GLU A 166 -1.00 7.32 -4.81
C GLU A 166 -0.47 8.54 -4.05
N ASN A 167 -0.36 8.46 -2.73
CA ASN A 167 0.21 9.54 -1.93
C ASN A 167 1.71 9.71 -2.19
N LEU A 168 2.47 8.62 -2.31
CA LEU A 168 3.87 8.67 -2.72
C LEU A 168 4.02 9.31 -4.10
N LYS A 169 3.10 9.07 -5.05
CA LYS A 169 3.10 9.76 -6.35
C LYS A 169 2.82 11.27 -6.25
N LYS A 170 2.05 11.72 -5.24
CA LYS A 170 1.80 13.15 -4.98
C LYS A 170 3.00 13.82 -4.30
N ASP A 171 3.72 13.07 -3.48
CA ASP A 171 4.90 13.52 -2.73
C ASP A 171 6.22 13.29 -3.49
N ILE A 172 6.17 12.79 -4.73
CA ILE A 172 7.25 13.01 -5.69
C ILE A 172 7.02 14.44 -6.20
N PRO A 173 7.74 15.46 -5.72
CA PRO A 173 7.75 16.73 -6.40
C PRO A 173 8.29 16.46 -7.79
N THR A 174 7.43 16.45 -8.80
CA THR A 174 7.90 16.73 -10.15
C THR A 174 8.37 18.17 -10.10
N ASN A 175 9.62 18.39 -9.67
CA ASN A 175 10.33 19.65 -9.91
C ASN A 175 10.38 19.96 -11.41
N LEU A 176 10.04 18.98 -12.25
CA LEU A 176 9.78 19.15 -13.66
C LEU A 176 8.66 20.17 -13.90
N LEU A 177 8.92 21.07 -14.83
CA LEU A 177 7.93 21.95 -15.44
C LEU A 177 7.11 21.11 -16.41
N ARG A 178 5.79 21.21 -16.34
CA ARG A 178 4.91 20.56 -17.32
C ARG A 178 4.61 21.54 -18.44
N ILE A 179 5.02 21.23 -19.66
CA ILE A 179 4.75 22.06 -20.83
C ILE A 179 3.63 21.42 -21.64
N VAL A 180 2.56 22.16 -21.89
CA VAL A 180 1.38 21.69 -22.62
C VAL A 180 1.19 22.53 -23.88
N PHE A 181 0.98 21.87 -25.01
CA PHE A 181 0.74 22.53 -26.29
C PHE A 181 -0.73 22.35 -26.70
N PHE A 182 -1.35 23.42 -27.19
CA PHE A 182 -2.75 23.41 -27.59
C PHE A 182 -2.92 23.65 -29.09
N ALA A 183 -4.08 23.22 -29.62
CA ALA A 183 -4.53 23.47 -30.99
C ALA A 183 -3.48 23.12 -32.06
N ASP A 184 -3.26 24.01 -33.04
CA ASP A 184 -2.34 23.79 -34.16
C ASP A 184 -0.87 23.64 -33.71
N ILE A 185 -0.50 24.19 -32.54
CA ILE A 185 0.87 24.05 -32.00
C ILE A 185 1.17 22.58 -31.68
N LYS A 186 0.26 21.86 -31.00
CA LYS A 186 0.49 20.44 -30.71
C LYS A 186 0.52 19.58 -31.97
N GLU A 187 -0.22 19.96 -33.01
CA GLU A 187 -0.23 19.28 -34.30
C GLU A 187 1.08 19.49 -35.06
N LYS A 188 1.54 20.75 -35.14
CA LYS A 188 2.83 21.13 -35.75
C LYS A 188 4.01 20.42 -35.07
N LEU A 189 4.01 20.38 -33.72
CA LEU A 189 5.07 19.77 -32.91
C LEU A 189 4.90 18.26 -32.74
N LYS A 190 3.78 17.68 -33.15
CA LYS A 190 3.39 16.27 -32.89
C LYS A 190 3.57 15.86 -31.42
N THR A 191 3.34 16.80 -30.50
CA THR A 191 3.61 16.65 -29.06
C THR A 191 2.51 17.37 -28.29
N GLU A 192 1.76 16.65 -27.46
CA GLU A 192 0.69 17.26 -26.65
C GLU A 192 1.21 17.90 -25.37
N SER A 193 2.17 17.24 -24.72
CA SER A 193 2.86 17.77 -23.56
C SER A 193 4.23 17.12 -23.40
N LEU A 194 5.11 17.78 -22.66
CA LEU A 194 6.39 17.24 -22.23
C LEU A 194 6.74 17.76 -20.83
N ASP A 195 7.59 17.01 -20.14
CA ASP A 195 8.14 17.43 -18.85
C ASP A 195 9.59 17.90 -19.04
N LEU A 196 9.93 19.01 -18.41
CA LEU A 196 11.25 19.65 -18.53
C LEU A 196 11.86 19.90 -17.15
N ASN A 197 13.13 19.56 -16.96
CA ASN A 197 13.80 19.82 -15.70
C ASN A 197 14.27 21.29 -15.64
N PRO A 198 13.89 22.10 -14.62
CA PRO A 198 14.33 23.49 -14.53
C PRO A 198 15.84 23.68 -14.57
N SER A 199 16.62 22.65 -14.19
CA SER A 199 18.09 22.69 -14.26
C SER A 199 18.66 22.60 -15.68
N ASP A 200 17.85 22.21 -16.68
CA ASP A 200 18.24 22.19 -18.09
C ASP A 200 18.09 23.56 -18.77
N LEU A 201 17.50 24.55 -18.09
CA LEU A 201 17.28 25.90 -18.61
C LEU A 201 18.44 26.83 -18.26
N THR A 202 18.77 27.73 -19.19
CA THR A 202 19.77 28.80 -18.99
C THR A 202 19.27 29.96 -18.12
N GLY A 203 17.97 29.98 -17.80
CA GLY A 203 17.33 31.00 -16.99
C GLY A 203 16.01 30.52 -16.40
N LYS A 204 15.20 31.46 -15.89
CA LYS A 204 13.96 31.17 -15.15
C LYS A 204 12.75 31.87 -15.75
N THR A 205 12.69 32.04 -17.06
CA THR A 205 11.56 32.66 -17.75
C THR A 205 10.97 31.76 -18.83
N ILE A 206 9.80 32.12 -19.35
CA ILE A 206 9.20 31.41 -20.48
C ILE A 206 10.06 31.54 -21.74
N ASP A 207 10.77 32.66 -21.93
CA ASP A 207 11.73 32.80 -23.04
C ASP A 207 12.90 31.80 -22.92
N ASP A 208 13.33 31.46 -21.70
CA ASP A 208 14.35 30.42 -21.49
C ASP A 208 13.83 29.04 -21.87
N ILE A 209 12.55 28.76 -21.54
CA ILE A 209 11.87 27.54 -22.00
C ILE A 209 11.82 27.49 -23.53
N ILE A 210 11.37 28.57 -24.18
CA ILE A 210 11.25 28.63 -25.64
C ILE A 210 12.62 28.44 -26.29
N SER A 211 13.66 29.07 -25.74
CA SER A 211 15.04 28.96 -26.23
C SER A 211 15.52 27.51 -26.16
N HIS A 212 15.37 26.86 -25.00
CA HIS A 212 15.74 25.45 -24.82
C HIS A 212 14.94 24.53 -25.75
N LEU A 213 13.62 24.71 -25.86
CA LEU A 213 12.80 23.88 -26.75
C LEU A 213 13.12 24.10 -28.23
N SER A 214 13.55 25.30 -28.61
CA SER A 214 13.94 25.61 -29.99
C SER A 214 15.17 24.83 -30.45
N GLU A 215 16.02 24.35 -29.53
CA GLU A 215 17.18 23.50 -29.84
C GLU A 215 16.78 22.10 -30.34
N LYS A 216 15.52 21.67 -30.11
CA LYS A 216 15.01 20.37 -30.59
C LYS A 216 14.83 20.31 -32.12
N GLY A 217 14.90 21.44 -32.83
CA GLY A 217 14.90 21.51 -34.29
C GLY A 217 14.12 22.69 -34.87
N ASP A 218 14.23 22.89 -36.19
CA ASP A 218 13.68 24.06 -36.89
C ASP A 218 12.16 24.21 -36.75
N ILE A 219 11.42 23.09 -36.68
CA ILE A 219 9.96 23.10 -36.47
C ILE A 219 9.62 23.69 -35.11
N TRP A 220 10.36 23.33 -34.05
CA TRP A 220 10.17 23.86 -32.69
C TRP A 220 10.48 25.35 -32.64
N LYS A 221 11.62 25.75 -33.22
CA LYS A 221 12.04 27.14 -33.30
C LYS A 221 11.04 28.00 -34.06
N THR A 222 10.55 27.53 -35.20
CA THR A 222 9.61 28.29 -36.03
C THR A 222 8.26 28.43 -35.34
N THR A 223 7.71 27.34 -34.79
CA THR A 223 6.39 27.33 -34.14
C THR A 223 6.36 28.18 -32.88
N LEU A 224 7.37 28.08 -32.00
CA LEU A 224 7.39 28.80 -30.72
C LEU A 224 7.81 30.27 -30.84
N ASN A 225 8.45 30.67 -31.95
CA ASN A 225 8.81 32.07 -32.21
C ASN A 225 7.83 32.81 -33.12
N GLU A 226 6.67 32.23 -33.42
CA GLU A 226 5.59 32.95 -34.09
C GLU A 226 5.20 34.20 -33.27
N LYS A 227 5.05 35.35 -33.95
CA LYS A 227 4.94 36.69 -33.33
C LYS A 227 3.83 36.84 -32.28
N ASN A 228 2.82 35.97 -32.30
CA ASN A 228 1.62 36.11 -31.47
C ASN A 228 1.27 34.83 -30.67
N ILE A 229 2.24 33.95 -30.41
CA ILE A 229 1.99 32.81 -29.51
C ILE A 229 1.62 33.34 -28.11
N LEU A 230 0.57 32.78 -27.52
CA LEU A 230 0.15 33.08 -26.16
C LEU A 230 0.73 32.03 -25.21
N CYS A 231 1.07 32.46 -24.00
CA CYS A 231 1.54 31.56 -22.95
C CYS A 231 0.74 31.78 -21.66
N ALA A 232 0.49 30.68 -20.94
CA ALA A 232 -0.12 30.72 -19.61
C ALA A 232 0.72 29.90 -18.63
N VAL A 233 0.79 30.36 -17.39
CA VAL A 233 1.38 29.62 -16.27
C VAL A 233 0.26 29.33 -15.29
N ASN A 234 0.06 28.06 -14.92
CA ASN A 234 -0.97 27.64 -13.98
C ASN A 234 -2.36 28.24 -14.30
N LYS A 235 -2.76 28.19 -15.57
CA LYS A 235 -4.03 28.72 -16.13
C LYS A 235 -4.17 30.24 -16.15
N GLN A 236 -3.11 31.00 -15.89
CA GLN A 236 -3.10 32.46 -16.01
C GLN A 236 -2.27 32.89 -17.22
N LEU A 237 -2.84 33.70 -18.11
CA LEU A 237 -2.11 34.27 -19.25
C LEU A 237 -1.00 35.20 -18.76
N VAL A 238 0.21 35.00 -19.26
CA VAL A 238 1.40 35.75 -18.85
C VAL A 238 2.21 36.18 -20.07
N LYS A 239 3.16 37.09 -19.85
CA LYS A 239 4.15 37.50 -20.87
C LYS A 239 5.34 36.55 -20.84
N ARG A 240 6.11 36.51 -21.94
CA ARG A 240 7.28 35.61 -22.06
C ARG A 240 8.39 35.86 -21.04
N ASN A 241 8.48 37.06 -20.47
CA ASN A 241 9.41 37.39 -19.40
C ASN A 241 8.94 36.98 -17.99
N HIS A 242 7.79 36.30 -17.86
CA HIS A 242 7.29 35.81 -16.58
C HIS A 242 8.25 34.79 -15.98
N VAL A 243 8.51 34.91 -14.68
CA VAL A 243 9.41 34.02 -13.95
C VAL A 243 8.68 32.73 -13.62
N ILE A 244 9.27 31.60 -13.97
CA ILE A 244 8.74 30.26 -13.71
C ILE A 244 9.31 29.69 -12.40
N ASN A 245 8.49 28.90 -11.72
CA ASN A 245 8.84 28.16 -10.52
C ASN A 245 8.88 26.65 -10.83
N PRO A 246 9.68 25.87 -10.09
CA PRO A 246 9.59 24.41 -10.17
C PRO A 246 8.14 23.95 -10.00
N SER A 247 7.76 22.94 -10.79
CA SER A 247 6.39 22.39 -10.83
C SER A 247 5.31 23.25 -11.48
N ASP A 248 5.66 24.39 -12.11
CA ASP A 248 4.69 25.16 -12.90
C ASP A 248 4.20 24.36 -14.13
N GLU A 249 2.91 24.52 -14.45
CA GLU A 249 2.34 24.11 -15.73
C GLU A 249 2.36 25.31 -16.70
N ILE A 250 3.10 25.18 -17.80
CA ILE A 250 3.22 26.19 -18.86
C ILE A 250 2.45 25.72 -20.08
N ALA A 251 1.48 26.50 -20.53
CA ALA A 251 0.70 26.21 -21.72
C ALA A 251 1.01 27.18 -22.84
N PHE A 252 1.20 26.68 -24.07
CA PHE A 252 1.34 27.47 -25.29
C PHE A 252 0.10 27.34 -26.18
N PHE A 253 -0.43 28.48 -26.62
CA PHE A 253 -1.62 28.58 -27.46
C PHE A 253 -1.33 29.43 -28.71
N PRO A 254 -1.97 29.14 -29.85
CA PRO A 254 -1.95 30.06 -30.97
C PRO A 254 -2.59 31.41 -30.59
N PRO A 255 -2.33 32.48 -31.37
CA PRO A 255 -3.06 33.72 -31.23
C PRO A 255 -4.57 33.49 -31.29
N VAL A 256 -5.33 34.18 -30.44
CA VAL A 256 -6.79 34.21 -30.55
C VAL A 256 -7.14 34.97 -31.83
N THR A 257 -7.47 34.24 -32.89
CA THR A 257 -8.18 34.81 -34.04
C THR A 257 -9.62 35.05 -33.58
N GLY A 258 -9.99 36.30 -33.38
CA GLY A 258 -11.31 36.69 -32.89
C GLY A 258 -12.44 36.09 -33.75
N GLY A 259 -13.39 35.46 -33.06
CA GLY A 259 -14.80 35.37 -33.45
C GLY A 259 -15.61 36.19 -32.44
#